data_AF-A0A1N7GB23-F1
#
_entry.id   AF-A0A1N7GB23-F1
#
_cell.length_a   1.000
_cell.length_b   1.000
_cell.length_c   1.000
_cell.angle_alpha   90.00
_cell.angle_beta   90.00
_cell.angle_gamma   90.00
#
_symmetry.space_group_name_H-M   'P 1'
#
loop_
_entity.id
_entity.type
_entity.pdbx_description
1 polymer ?
#
loop_
_entity_poly.entity_id
_entity_poly.type
_entity_poly.pdbx_seq_one_letter_code
_entity_poly.pdbx_strand_id
1 'polypeptide(L)' 'MTEKSTVPYDEVSELGDVQHSIRSIKKGRPAIANRKQVISLRLDRDVLEYFKAGGKGYQTRINQVLADYVAKQTAKS' A
#
# COMPACT_ATOMS: atom_id res chain seq x y z
N MET A 1 20.44 -4.28 -30.24
CA MET A 1 20.74 -4.43 -28.79
C MET A 1 20.89 -3.03 -28.22
N THR A 2 19.90 -2.55 -27.46
CA THR A 2 19.98 -1.28 -26.72
C THR A 2 19.34 -1.53 -25.36
N GLU A 3 20.18 -1.61 -24.33
CA GLU A 3 19.83 -1.82 -22.92
C GLU A 3 18.84 -0.77 -22.42
N LYS A 4 17.69 -1.21 -21.90
CA LYS A 4 16.89 -0.41 -20.99
C LYS A 4 17.61 -0.40 -19.65
N SER A 5 18.21 0.72 -19.28
CA SER A 5 18.68 0.95 -17.91
C SER A 5 17.47 0.83 -16.97
N THR A 6 17.45 -0.23 -16.18
CA THR A 6 16.52 -0.39 -15.08
C THR A 6 17.21 0.24 -13.89
N VAL A 7 16.72 1.41 -13.47
CA VAL A 7 17.16 2.03 -12.22
C VAL A 7 16.91 1.04 -11.08
N PRO A 8 17.95 0.62 -10.33
CA PRO A 8 17.81 -0.32 -9.23
C PRO A 8 17.01 0.32 -8.09
N TYR A 9 16.14 -0.48 -7.47
CA TYR A 9 15.14 -0.06 -6.49
C TYR A 9 15.72 0.36 -5.12
N ASP A 10 17.05 0.35 -4.97
CA ASP A 10 17.74 0.53 -3.69
C ASP A 10 18.09 2.01 -3.38
N GLU A 11 17.81 2.96 -4.28
CA GLU A 11 18.06 4.40 -4.06
C GLU A 11 16.86 5.17 -3.46
N VAL A 12 15.70 4.55 -3.27
CA VAL A 12 14.56 5.19 -2.59
C VAL A 12 14.58 4.91 -1.08
N SER A 13 15.69 5.24 -0.42
CA SER A 13 15.78 5.08 1.02
C SER A 13 16.60 6.18 1.72
N GLU A 14 16.59 7.42 1.26
CA GLU A 14 17.07 8.56 2.08
C GLU A 14 16.29 9.85 1.82
N LEU A 15 15.23 10.07 2.60
CA LEU A 15 14.84 11.44 2.97
C LEU A 15 14.53 11.44 4.47
N GLY A 16 15.58 11.75 5.23
CA GLY A 16 15.52 12.08 6.64
C GLY A 16 14.83 13.42 6.90
N ASP A 17 14.15 13.47 8.03
CA ASP A 17 13.83 14.61 8.89
C ASP A 17 13.93 16.02 8.30
N VAL A 18 12.77 16.59 7.95
CA VAL A 18 12.58 18.04 7.92
C VAL A 18 11.53 18.39 8.97
N GLN A 19 12.00 18.77 10.17
CA GLN A 19 11.19 19.54 11.09
C GLN A 19 10.94 20.93 10.47
N HIS A 20 9.69 21.23 10.13
CA HIS A 20 9.21 22.60 10.12
C HIS A 20 7.77 22.70 10.62
N SER A 21 7.66 23.40 11.74
CA SER A 21 6.45 23.85 12.39
C SER A 21 5.63 24.74 11.47
N ILE A 22 4.41 24.31 11.11
CA ILE A 22 3.33 25.23 10.72
C ILE A 22 2.13 24.96 11.61
N ARG A 23 1.91 25.93 12.49
CA ARG A 23 0.79 26.05 13.42
C ARG A 23 -0.53 26.23 12.64
N SER A 24 -1.46 25.32 12.89
CA SER A 24 -2.91 25.54 12.97
C SER A 24 -3.63 26.23 11.81
N ILE A 25 -4.10 25.43 10.84
CA ILE A 25 -5.39 25.70 10.17
C ILE A 25 -6.32 24.51 10.46
N LYS A 26 -7.14 24.66 11.51
CA LYS A 26 -8.21 23.73 11.87
C LYS A 26 -9.38 23.89 10.88
N LYS A 27 -9.34 23.16 9.76
CA LYS A 27 -10.55 22.70 9.04
C LYS A 27 -10.19 21.56 8.07
N GLY A 28 -10.31 20.32 8.52
CA GLY A 28 -10.01 19.15 7.71
C GLY A 28 -10.78 17.92 8.18
N ARG A 29 -11.09 17.03 7.23
CA ARG A 29 -11.85 15.77 7.36
C ARG A 29 -11.62 15.10 8.72
N PRO A 30 -12.67 14.62 9.43
CA PRO A 30 -12.52 13.97 10.73
C PRO A 30 -11.41 12.92 10.68
N ALA A 31 -10.63 12.85 11.74
CA ALA A 31 -9.56 11.87 11.87
C ALA A 31 -10.18 10.48 11.71
N ILE A 32 -9.97 9.86 10.54
CA ILE A 32 -10.38 8.48 10.29
C ILE A 32 -9.58 7.63 11.29
N ALA A 33 -10.26 7.05 12.27
CA ALA A 33 -9.63 6.28 13.35
C ALA A 33 -8.81 5.10 12.81
N ASN A 34 -9.25 4.49 11.70
CA ASN A 34 -8.62 3.33 11.08
C ASN A 34 -8.16 3.69 9.66
N ARG A 35 -7.02 4.39 9.55
CA ARG A 35 -6.41 4.64 8.24
C ARG A 35 -5.77 3.36 7.72
N LYS A 36 -5.91 3.12 6.41
CA LYS A 36 -5.14 2.08 5.73
C LYS A 36 -3.65 2.43 5.85
N GLN A 37 -2.86 1.48 6.33
CA GLN A 37 -1.41 1.64 6.39
C GLN A 37 -0.81 1.31 5.02
N VAL A 38 0.05 2.19 4.52
CA VAL A 38 0.84 1.91 3.32
C VAL A 38 2.04 1.08 3.76
N ILE A 39 2.11 -0.16 3.27
CA ILE A 39 3.22 -1.08 3.53
C ILE A 39 3.80 -1.60 2.22
N SER A 40 5.06 -1.99 2.25
CA SER A 40 5.69 -2.77 1.18
C SER A 40 5.42 -4.25 1.44
N LEU A 41 4.64 -4.90 0.57
CA LEU A 41 4.33 -6.33 0.63
C LEU A 41 4.81 -6.99 -0.67
N ARG A 42 5.48 -8.13 -0.53
CA ARG A 42 5.82 -8.99 -1.68
C ARG A 42 4.70 -9.98 -1.92
N LEU A 43 4.26 -10.08 -3.16
CA LEU A 43 3.25 -11.04 -3.63
C LEU A 43 3.87 -11.87 -4.76
N ASP A 44 3.43 -13.11 -4.88
CA ASP A 44 3.80 -13.93 -6.02
C ASP A 44 3.32 -13.31 -7.33
N ARG A 45 4.07 -13.58 -8.39
CA ARG A 45 3.86 -12.94 -9.69
C ARG A 45 2.50 -13.28 -10.29
N ASP A 46 2.14 -14.55 -10.24
CA ASP A 46 0.86 -15.10 -10.71
C ASP A 46 -0.33 -14.49 -9.97
N VAL A 47 -0.23 -14.35 -8.65
CA VAL A 47 -1.25 -13.69 -7.81
C VAL A 47 -1.40 -12.23 -8.24
N LEU A 48 -0.31 -11.51 -8.41
CA LEU A 48 -0.35 -10.11 -8.83
C LEU A 48 -0.94 -9.95 -10.24
N GLU A 49 -0.57 -10.81 -11.18
CA GLU A 49 -1.09 -10.81 -12.55
C GLU A 49 -2.61 -11.10 -12.56
N TYR A 50 -3.07 -12.08 -11.78
CA TYR A 50 -4.49 -12.38 -11.63
C TYR A 50 -5.30 -11.16 -11.19
N PHE A 51 -4.88 -10.48 -10.13
CA PHE A 51 -5.62 -9.30 -9.65
C PHE A 51 -5.52 -8.12 -10.62
N LYS A 52 -4.38 -7.92 -11.28
CA LYS A 52 -4.19 -6.87 -12.29
C LYS A 52 -5.04 -7.09 -13.54
N ALA A 53 -5.29 -8.34 -13.95
CA ALA A 53 -6.15 -8.66 -15.09
C ALA A 53 -7.57 -8.10 -14.92
N GLY A 54 -8.05 -7.97 -13.67
CA GLY A 54 -9.33 -7.33 -13.35
C GLY A 54 -9.33 -5.79 -13.46
N GLY A 55 -8.23 -5.17 -13.88
CA GLY A 55 -8.13 -3.72 -14.13
C GLY A 55 -7.99 -2.87 -12.87
N LYS A 56 -8.44 -1.60 -12.96
CA LYS A 56 -8.33 -0.60 -11.89
C LYS A 56 -8.95 -1.11 -10.58
N GLY A 57 -8.28 -0.86 -9.47
CA GLY A 57 -8.74 -1.28 -8.14
C GLY A 57 -8.28 -2.68 -7.71
N TYR A 58 -7.34 -3.30 -8.43
CA TYR A 58 -6.74 -4.58 -8.04
C TYR A 58 -6.20 -4.60 -6.61
N GLN A 59 -5.58 -3.50 -6.14
CA GLN A 59 -5.11 -3.37 -4.75
C GLN A 59 -6.26 -3.40 -3.74
N THR A 60 -7.40 -2.79 -4.06
CA THR A 60 -8.61 -2.84 -3.23
C THR A 60 -9.14 -4.27 -3.13
N ARG A 61 -9.13 -5.02 -4.24
CA ARG A 61 -9.55 -6.43 -4.25
C ARG A 61 -8.62 -7.30 -3.42
N ILE A 62 -7.30 -7.11 -3.52
CA ILE A 62 -6.33 -7.79 -2.66
C ILE A 62 -6.65 -7.53 -1.19
N ASN A 63 -6.88 -6.26 -0.83
CA ASN A 63 -7.23 -5.90 0.55
C ASN A 63 -8.53 -6.56 1.03
N GLN A 64 -9.56 -6.68 0.18
CA GLN A 64 -10.81 -7.36 0.52
C GLN A 64 -10.58 -8.83 0.81
N VAL A 65 -9.83 -9.53 -0.03
CA VAL A 65 -9.51 -10.95 0.17
C VAL A 65 -8.76 -11.17 1.49
N LEU A 66 -7.78 -10.32 1.80
CA LEU A 66 -7.05 -10.38 3.07
C LEU A 66 -7.96 -10.10 4.27
N ALA A 67 -8.86 -9.13 4.18
CA ALA A 67 -9.81 -8.82 5.23
C ALA A 67 -10.77 -9.98 5.50
N ASP A 68 -11.29 -10.60 4.42
CA ASP A 68 -12.18 -11.76 4.52
C ASP A 68 -11.47 -12.97 5.14
N TYR A 69 -10.19 -13.19 4.79
CA TYR A 69 -9.37 -14.23 5.39
C TYR A 69 -9.19 -14.02 6.90
N VAL A 70 -8.84 -12.80 7.32
CA VAL A 70 -8.69 -12.45 8.74
C VAL A 70 -10.00 -12.65 9.50
N ALA A 71 -11.13 -12.16 8.96
CA ALA A 71 -12.44 -12.29 9.59
C ALA A 71 -12.82 -13.77 9.84
N LYS A 72 -12.55 -14.64 8.86
CA LYS A 72 -12.77 -16.09 9.00
C LYS A 72 -11.89 -16.71 10.06
N GLN A 73 -10.63 -16.27 10.15
CA GLN A 73 -9.68 -16.78 11.15
C GLN A 73 -10.05 -16.35 12.57
N THR A 74 -10.50 -15.10 12.74
CA THR A 74 -10.91 -14.59 14.05
C THR A 74 -12.24 -15.17 14.54
N ALA A 75 -13.14 -15.58 13.64
CA ALA A 75 -14.41 -16.20 14.01
C ALA A 75 -14.29 -17.69 14.39
N LYS A 76 -13.15 -18.32 14.07
CA LYS A 76 -12.87 -19.73 14.38
C LYS A 76 -12.18 -19.91 15.74
N SER A 77 -11.67 -18.83 16.31
CA SER A 77 -11.04 -18.76 17.64
C SER A 77 -12.04 -18.28 18.68
#